data_AF-A0A0C3NU96-F1
#
_entry.id   AF-A0A0C3NU96-F1
#
_cell.length_a   1.000
_cell.length_b   1.000
_cell.length_c   1.000
_cell.angle_alpha   90.00
_cell.angle_beta   90.00
_cell.angle_gamma   90.00
#
_symmetry.space_group_name_H-M   'P 1'
#
loop_
_entity.id
_entity.type
_entity.pdbx_description
1 polymer ?
#
loop_
_entity_poly.entity_id
_entity_poly.type
_entity_poly.pdbx_seq_one_letter_code
_entity_poly.pdbx_strand_id
1 'polypeptide(L)'
;WTPQDLNLYIVQRNIEFLLAALKIQGYQVIYINAANAVHYYNSHIASVFTLAHNNCKINIVISSSTTAISPIFHYHSTALMNFISHDSVFCAYPELTLHKHSYMDPFIIFSQALKCLTMEAFVKYHDRG
;
A
#
# COMPACT_ATOMS: atom_id res chain seq x y z
N TRP A 1 13.93 -14.18 4.19
CA TRP A 1 13.17 -12.96 4.52
C TRP A 1 11.81 -13.39 5.03
N THR A 2 11.36 -12.88 6.19
CA THR A 2 10.02 -13.15 6.73
C THR A 2 9.24 -11.83 6.68
N PRO A 3 8.21 -11.68 5.81
CA PRO A 3 7.42 -10.46 5.78
C PRO A 3 6.75 -10.23 7.12
N GLN A 4 6.98 -9.05 7.70
CA GLN A 4 6.31 -8.59 8.91
C GLN A 4 5.19 -7.57 8.59
N ASP A 5 5.10 -7.15 7.33
CA ASP A 5 4.15 -6.18 6.80
C ASP A 5 3.36 -6.75 5.62
N LEU A 6 2.05 -6.48 5.60
CA LEU A 6 1.17 -6.79 4.49
C LEU A 6 0.23 -5.61 4.24
N ASN A 7 0.12 -5.15 2.99
CA ASN A 7 -0.86 -4.14 2.61
C ASN A 7 -1.98 -4.83 1.81
N LEU A 8 -3.21 -4.75 2.31
CA LEU A 8 -4.42 -5.23 1.65
C LEU A 8 -5.20 -4.05 1.10
N TYR A 9 -5.48 -4.07 -0.19
CA TYR A 9 -6.31 -3.05 -0.84
C TYR A 9 -7.72 -3.60 -1.03
N ILE A 10 -8.72 -2.86 -0.56
CA ILE A 10 -10.13 -3.26 -0.65
C ILE A 10 -11.03 -2.08 -1.00
N VAL A 11 -12.30 -2.40 -1.31
CA VAL A 11 -13.39 -1.42 -1.40
C VAL A 11 -14.16 -1.33 -0.09
N GLN A 12 -14.77 -0.18 0.18
CA GLN A 12 -15.49 0.12 1.43
C GLN A 12 -16.50 -0.98 1.83
N ARG A 13 -17.25 -1.54 0.88
CA ARG A 13 -18.28 -2.56 1.15
C ARG A 13 -17.77 -3.86 1.80
N ASN A 14 -16.47 -4.15 1.71
CA ASN A 14 -15.88 -5.40 2.21
C ASN A 14 -15.18 -5.24 3.58
N ILE A 15 -15.13 -4.02 4.14
CA ILE A 15 -14.31 -3.74 5.32
C ILE A 15 -14.80 -4.49 6.56
N GLU A 16 -16.10 -4.50 6.83
CA GLU A 16 -16.65 -5.11 8.04
C GLU A 16 -16.37 -6.61 8.08
N PHE A 17 -16.58 -7.29 6.95
CA PHE A 17 -16.29 -8.71 6.79
C PHE A 17 -14.81 -9.02 7.01
N LEU A 18 -13.90 -8.25 6.38
CA LEU A 18 -12.46 -8.46 6.52
C LEU A 18 -11.98 -8.20 7.95
N LEU A 19 -12.46 -7.12 8.58
CA LEU A 19 -12.11 -6.81 9.97
C LEU A 19 -12.61 -7.89 10.93
N ALA A 20 -13.82 -8.40 10.75
CA ALA A 20 -14.35 -9.50 11.56
C ALA A 20 -13.48 -10.76 11.41
N ALA A 21 -13.14 -11.13 10.17
CA ALA A 21 -12.28 -12.28 9.90
C ALA A 21 -10.89 -12.14 10.55
N LEU A 22 -10.25 -10.97 10.42
CA LEU A 22 -8.93 -10.72 11.02
C LEU A 22 -8.96 -10.69 12.55
N LYS A 23 -10.03 -10.15 13.15
CA LYS A 23 -10.23 -10.18 14.62
C LYS A 23 -10.35 -11.61 15.15
N ILE A 24 -11.05 -12.50 14.44
CA ILE A 24 -11.13 -13.92 14.79
C ILE A 24 -9.73 -14.57 14.75
N GLN A 25 -8.85 -14.12 13.86
CA GLN A 25 -7.45 -14.56 13.76
C GLN A 25 -6.51 -13.87 14.78
N GLY A 26 -7.04 -13.09 15.73
CA GLY A 26 -6.26 -12.45 16.79
C GLY A 26 -5.68 -11.07 16.43
N TYR A 27 -5.97 -10.52 15.25
CA TYR A 27 -5.53 -9.18 14.89
C TYR A 27 -6.37 -8.10 15.56
N GLN A 28 -5.69 -7.08 16.09
CA GLN A 28 -6.31 -5.92 16.71
C GLN A 28 -6.03 -4.67 15.90
N VAL A 29 -7.04 -3.80 15.75
CA VAL A 29 -6.86 -2.49 15.13
C VAL A 29 -6.08 -1.61 16.11
N ILE A 30 -4.88 -1.18 15.71
CA ILE A 30 -4.00 -0.33 16.51
C ILE A 30 -3.99 1.13 16.03
N TYR A 31 -4.39 1.38 14.79
CA TYR A 31 -4.41 2.71 14.21
C TYR A 31 -5.43 2.83 13.07
N ILE A 32 -6.08 3.99 12.95
CA ILE A 32 -7.02 4.32 11.89
C ILE A 32 -6.67 5.72 11.38
N ASN A 33 -6.44 5.85 10.08
CA ASN A 33 -6.23 7.12 9.40
C ASN A 33 -7.34 7.34 8.38
N ALA A 34 -8.27 8.25 8.68
CA ALA A 34 -9.25 8.73 7.72
C ALA A 34 -8.60 9.78 6.81
N ALA A 35 -8.86 9.73 5.50
CA ALA A 35 -8.20 10.58 4.50
C ALA A 35 -8.26 12.10 4.78
N ASN A 36 -9.18 12.56 5.63
CA ASN A 36 -9.29 13.96 6.04
C ASN A 36 -8.16 14.43 6.98
N ALA A 37 -7.32 13.53 7.50
CA ALA A 37 -6.31 13.88 8.50
C ALA A 37 -4.88 14.04 7.93
N VAL A 38 -4.54 13.50 6.76
CA VAL A 38 -3.14 13.45 6.31
C VAL A 38 -3.00 13.51 4.78
N HIS A 39 -2.64 14.68 4.26
CA HIS A 39 -1.77 14.95 3.09
C HIS A 39 -1.96 14.22 1.75
N TYR A 40 -2.98 13.39 1.56
CA TYR A 40 -3.24 12.74 0.29
C TYR A 40 -4.25 13.54 -0.54
N TYR A 41 -3.85 14.72 -1.01
CA TYR A 41 -4.71 15.61 -1.81
C TYR A 41 -5.23 15.02 -3.13
N ASN A 42 -4.86 13.78 -3.48
CA ASN A 42 -5.40 13.05 -4.62
C ASN A 42 -5.29 11.52 -4.47
N SER A 43 -5.26 10.98 -3.25
CA SER A 43 -5.24 9.52 -3.11
C SER A 43 -6.63 8.99 -3.39
N HIS A 44 -6.73 7.99 -4.25
CA HIS A 44 -7.90 7.14 -4.34
C HIS A 44 -8.10 6.27 -3.07
N ILE A 45 -7.62 6.73 -1.90
CA ILE A 45 -7.68 6.11 -0.58
C ILE A 45 -8.70 6.88 0.25
N ALA A 46 -9.70 6.19 0.78
CA ALA A 46 -10.68 6.74 1.71
C ALA A 46 -10.17 6.69 3.15
N SER A 47 -9.54 5.59 3.55
CA SER A 47 -8.95 5.41 4.88
C SER A 47 -7.96 4.25 4.92
N VAL A 48 -7.15 4.20 5.97
CA VAL A 48 -6.21 3.11 6.24
C VAL A 48 -6.43 2.61 7.66
N PHE A 49 -6.61 1.30 7.82
CA PHE A 49 -6.64 0.63 9.11
C PHE A 49 -5.34 -0.16 9.28
N THR A 50 -4.62 0.06 10.36
CA THR A 50 -3.47 -0.79 10.71
C THR A 50 -3.89 -1.75 11.81
N LEU A 51 -3.72 -3.04 11.53
CA LEU A 51 -3.93 -4.13 12.47
C LEU A 51 -2.60 -4.78 12.82
N ALA A 52 -2.48 -5.26 14.05
CA ALA A 52 -1.32 -5.98 14.52
C ALA A 52 -1.72 -7.27 15.25
N HIS A 53 -0.88 -8.29 15.10
CA HIS A 53 -0.88 -9.52 15.89
C HIS A 53 0.56 -9.96 16.07
N ASN A 54 1.05 -9.96 17.31
CA ASN A 54 2.47 -10.18 17.64
C ASN A 54 3.38 -9.22 16.84
N ASN A 55 4.36 -9.74 16.12
CA ASN A 55 5.29 -8.98 15.28
C ASN A 55 4.81 -8.78 13.84
N CYS A 56 3.55 -9.13 13.52
CA CYS A 56 2.97 -9.01 12.18
C CYS A 56 2.00 -7.83 12.11
N LYS A 57 2.10 -7.03 11.05
CA LYS A 57 1.24 -5.88 10.78
C LYS A 57 0.52 -6.04 9.44
N ILE A 58 -0.76 -5.72 9.42
CA ILE A 58 -1.59 -5.63 8.20
C ILE A 58 -2.13 -4.21 8.09
N ASN A 59 -1.85 -3.52 6.99
CA ASN A 59 -2.52 -2.28 6.63
C ASN A 59 -3.64 -2.60 5.64
N ILE A 60 -4.87 -2.26 6.00
CA ILE A 60 -6.01 -2.31 5.08
C ILE A 60 -6.19 -0.91 4.52
N VAL A 61 -5.87 -0.75 3.24
CA VAL A 61 -6.05 0.48 2.47
C VAL A 61 -7.39 0.39 1.77
N ILE A 62 -8.32 1.25 2.17
CA ILE A 62 -9.65 1.30 1.58
C ILE A 62 -9.64 2.28 0.44
N SER A 63 -10.01 1.83 -0.76
CA SER A 63 -10.18 2.71 -1.92
C SER A 63 -11.42 3.59 -1.78
N SER A 64 -11.30 4.85 -2.19
CA SER A 64 -12.42 5.77 -2.39
C SER A 64 -13.16 5.55 -3.72
N SER A 65 -12.66 4.65 -4.58
CA SER A 65 -13.29 4.31 -5.86
C SER A 65 -14.07 2.99 -5.80
N THR A 66 -14.71 2.63 -6.91
CA THR A 66 -15.40 1.32 -7.07
C THR A 66 -14.44 0.14 -7.21
N THR A 67 -13.14 0.38 -7.35
CA THR A 67 -12.10 -0.65 -7.50
C THR A 67 -11.04 -0.57 -6.41
N ALA A 68 -10.61 -1.73 -5.90
CA ALA A 68 -9.59 -1.80 -4.85
C ALA A 68 -8.21 -1.33 -5.34
N ILE A 69 -7.92 -1.42 -6.64
CA ILE A 69 -6.57 -1.20 -7.18
C ILE A 69 -6.28 0.27 -7.51
N SER A 70 -7.28 1.16 -7.53
CA SER A 70 -7.02 2.55 -7.92
C SER A 70 -5.98 3.27 -7.05
N PRO A 71 -5.86 3.06 -5.71
CA PRO A 71 -4.76 3.62 -4.93
C PRO A 71 -3.38 3.23 -5.46
N ILE A 72 -3.26 2.02 -6.03
CA ILE A 72 -1.98 1.45 -6.45
C ILE A 72 -1.40 2.26 -7.62
N PHE A 73 -2.24 2.63 -8.59
CA PHE A 73 -1.81 3.42 -9.74
C PHE A 73 -1.61 4.91 -9.44
N HIS A 74 -1.86 5.34 -8.20
CA HIS A 74 -1.60 6.70 -7.72
C HIS A 74 -0.33 6.79 -6.86
N TYR A 75 0.44 5.70 -6.75
CA TYR A 75 1.78 5.79 -6.17
C TYR A 75 2.73 6.60 -7.06
N HIS A 76 3.67 7.26 -6.41
CA HIS A 76 4.68 8.11 -7.07
C HIS A 76 5.82 7.31 -7.71
N SER A 77 5.83 5.98 -7.59
CA SER A 77 6.83 5.11 -8.19
C SER A 77 6.18 3.88 -8.81
N THR A 78 6.59 3.57 -10.03
CA THR A 78 6.17 2.36 -10.76
C THR A 78 6.58 1.06 -10.07
N ALA A 79 7.61 1.07 -9.21
CA ALA A 79 8.04 -0.10 -8.42
C ALA A 79 6.97 -0.56 -7.40
N LEU A 80 6.04 0.33 -7.03
CA LEU A 80 4.98 0.07 -6.07
C LEU A 80 3.66 -0.35 -6.73
N MET A 81 3.61 -0.46 -8.07
CA MET A 81 2.37 -0.68 -8.82
C MET A 81 2.07 -2.14 -9.15
N ASN A 82 2.96 -3.06 -8.77
CA ASN A 82 2.75 -4.49 -8.90
C ASN A 82 1.91 -5.01 -7.72
N PHE A 83 0.99 -5.93 -7.96
CA PHE A 83 0.13 -6.49 -6.90
C PHE A 83 -0.27 -7.93 -7.17
N ILE A 84 -0.80 -8.59 -6.14
CA ILE A 84 -1.30 -9.96 -6.21
C ILE A 84 -2.81 -9.91 -5.94
N SER A 85 -3.60 -10.47 -6.84
CA SER A 85 -5.04 -10.71 -6.65
C SER A 85 -5.27 -12.13 -6.13
N HIS A 86 -6.54 -12.53 -5.97
CA HIS A 86 -6.88 -13.89 -5.56
C HIS A 86 -6.46 -14.98 -6.57
N ASP A 87 -6.26 -14.62 -7.84
CA ASP A 87 -6.10 -15.55 -8.98
C ASP A 87 -4.93 -15.20 -9.90
N SER A 88 -4.27 -14.07 -9.71
CA SER A 88 -3.19 -13.64 -10.59
C SER A 88 -2.15 -12.76 -9.88
N VAL A 89 -0.97 -12.71 -10.49
CA VAL A 89 0.06 -11.71 -10.17
C VAL A 89 0.02 -10.67 -11.29
N PHE A 90 -0.14 -9.40 -10.92
CA PHE A 90 -0.19 -8.30 -11.85
C PHE A 90 1.11 -7.50 -11.81
N CYS A 91 1.72 -7.32 -12.98
CA CYS A 91 2.87 -6.44 -13.16
C CYS A 91 2.49 -5.29 -14.09
N ALA A 92 2.41 -4.08 -13.54
CA ALA A 92 1.96 -2.91 -14.29
C ALA A 92 2.96 -2.47 -15.37
N TYR A 93 4.26 -2.63 -15.07
CA TYR A 93 5.37 -2.27 -15.96
C TYR A 93 6.37 -3.43 -16.04
N PRO A 94 6.08 -4.48 -16.83
CA PRO A 94 6.93 -5.67 -16.90
C PRO A 94 8.35 -5.38 -17.35
N GLU A 95 8.53 -4.55 -18.38
CA GLU A 95 9.87 -4.23 -18.89
C GLU A 95 10.73 -3.54 -17.82
N LEU A 96 10.18 -2.53 -17.14
CA LEU A 96 10.88 -1.84 -16.04
C LEU A 96 11.16 -2.79 -14.88
N THR A 97 10.14 -3.52 -14.41
CA THR A 97 10.24 -4.42 -13.26
C THR A 97 11.28 -5.52 -13.50
N LEU A 98 11.24 -6.17 -14.67
CA LEU A 98 12.12 -7.29 -15.00
C LEU A 98 13.58 -6.84 -15.24
N HIS A 99 13.80 -5.59 -15.64
CA HIS A 99 15.13 -4.99 -15.76
C HIS A 99 15.58 -4.23 -14.50
N LYS A 100 14.85 -4.34 -13.37
CA LYS A 100 15.20 -3.67 -12.11
C LYS A 100 15.27 -2.14 -12.25
N HIS A 101 14.34 -1.59 -13.02
CA HIS A 101 14.17 -0.17 -13.25
C HIS A 101 12.82 0.30 -12.72
N SER A 102 12.73 1.58 -12.37
CA SER A 102 11.45 2.23 -12.06
C SER A 102 11.48 3.69 -12.45
N TYR A 103 10.33 4.22 -12.87
CA TYR A 103 10.08 5.65 -12.93
C TYR A 103 9.45 6.15 -11.65
N MET A 104 9.82 7.38 -11.31
CA MET A 104 9.33 8.12 -10.16
C MET A 104 8.89 9.50 -10.57
N ASP A 105 7.79 9.96 -10.01
CA ASP A 105 7.36 11.34 -10.15
C ASP A 105 8.34 12.27 -9.39
N PRO A 106 9.13 13.11 -10.10
CA PRO A 106 10.09 14.00 -9.46
C PRO A 106 9.40 15.03 -8.57
N PHE A 107 8.11 15.33 -8.77
CA PHE A 107 7.38 16.26 -7.94
C PHE A 107 7.40 15.85 -6.46
N ILE A 108 7.36 14.55 -6.13
CA ILE A 108 7.46 14.08 -4.74
C ILE A 108 8.85 14.32 -4.13
N ILE A 109 9.91 14.30 -4.94
CA ILE A 109 11.28 14.56 -4.48
C ILE A 109 11.45 16.05 -4.15
N PHE A 110 10.83 16.93 -4.94
CA PHE A 110 11.06 18.37 -4.84
C PHE A 110 9.99 19.14 -4.04
N SER A 111 8.75 18.62 -3.94
CA SER A 111 7.63 19.33 -3.30
C SER A 111 7.47 19.04 -1.80
N GLN A 112 8.05 17.95 -1.30
CA GLN A 112 7.96 17.55 0.11
C GLN A 112 9.34 17.12 0.60
N ALA A 113 9.68 17.45 1.85
CA ALA A 113 10.84 16.83 2.49
C ALA A 113 10.65 15.31 2.41
N LEU A 114 11.58 14.60 1.74
CA LEU A 114 11.47 13.15 1.58
C LEU A 114 11.27 12.51 2.95
N LYS A 115 10.10 11.91 3.14
CA LYS A 115 9.79 11.21 4.39
C LYS A 115 10.71 9.99 4.48
N CYS A 116 11.14 9.67 5.70
CA CYS A 116 12.02 8.51 5.97
C CYS A 116 11.47 7.21 5.34
N LEU A 117 10.16 7.00 5.41
CA LEU A 117 9.47 5.85 4.82
C LEU A 117 9.63 5.73 3.29
N THR A 118 9.67 6.87 2.59
CA THR A 118 9.88 6.90 1.13
C THR A 118 11.32 6.49 0.79
N MET A 119 12.29 6.97 1.57
CA MET A 119 13.70 6.55 1.43
C MET A 119 13.91 5.08 1.78
N GLU A 120 13.29 4.59 2.85
CA GLU A 120 13.33 3.17 3.23
C GLU A 120 12.75 2.28 2.13
N ALA A 121 11.67 2.71 1.47
CA ALA A 121 11.15 2.03 0.31
C ALA A 121 12.19 1.99 -0.81
N PHE A 122 12.87 3.11 -1.11
CA PHE A 122 13.91 3.12 -2.16
C PHE A 122 15.09 2.21 -1.84
N VAL A 123 15.60 2.23 -0.62
CA VAL A 123 16.66 1.32 -0.18
C VAL A 123 16.18 -0.13 -0.31
N LYS A 124 14.96 -0.42 0.16
CA LYS A 124 14.35 -1.75 0.04
C LYS A 124 14.28 -2.24 -1.42
N TYR A 125 13.89 -1.40 -2.37
CA TYR A 125 13.80 -1.80 -3.77
C TYR A 125 15.18 -1.85 -4.45
N HIS A 126 16.07 -0.91 -4.18
CA HIS A 126 17.47 -0.95 -4.62
C HIS A 126 18.17 -2.25 -4.19
N ASP A 127 18.04 -2.63 -2.91
CA ASP A 127 18.71 -3.81 -2.37
C ASP A 127 18.11 -5.13 -2.89
N ARG A 128 16.85 -5.10 -3.35
CA ARG A 128 16.13 -6.27 -3.86
C ARG A 128 16.18 -6.39 -5.39
N GLY A 129 16.50 -5.31 -6.10
CA GLY A 129 16.50 -5.20 -7.55
C GLY A 129 15.43 -4.24 -8.04
#